data_AF-A0A9W7MSZ9-F1
#
_entry.id   AF-A0A9W7MSZ9-F1
#
_cell.length_a   1.000
_cell.length_b   1.000
_cell.length_c   1.000
_cell.angle_alpha   90.00
_cell.angle_beta   90.00
_cell.angle_gamma   90.00
#
_symmetry.space_group_name_H-M   'P 1'
#
loop_
_entity.id
_entity.type
_entity.pdbx_description
1 polymer ?
#
loop_
_entity_poly.entity_id
_entity_poly.type
_entity_poly.pdbx_seq_one_letter_code
_entity_poly.pdbx_strand_id
1 'polypeptide(L)'
;MANDTLETTIPTESNQNTSRDPTNNNTRVFESVQVIPNATFAKPFPDISKIEVFDGENFKRWQECVYFVLDMHGVAFALTESLSPTASEKQIECWIHANKVCRHTIISTLSNEFFDVYCPYKESKETWDNMILKYTGEDVGKQKFIIEKFYGGR
;
A
#
# COMPACT_ATOMS: atom_id res chain seq x y z
N MET A 1 -42.36 -0.99 -56.96
CA MET A 1 -42.78 -2.39 -56.82
C MET A 1 -42.70 -2.72 -55.33
N ALA A 2 -43.85 -3.10 -54.78
CA ALA A 2 -44.10 -3.35 -53.36
C ALA A 2 -43.83 -4.82 -53.04
N ASN A 3 -43.40 -5.10 -51.81
CA ASN A 3 -43.36 -6.44 -51.26
C ASN A 3 -44.06 -6.42 -49.89
N ASP A 4 -45.04 -7.30 -49.76
CA ASP A 4 -46.11 -7.32 -48.77
C ASP A 4 -45.71 -7.74 -47.35
N THR A 5 -46.54 -7.22 -46.44
CA THR A 5 -46.74 -7.51 -45.02
C THR A 5 -47.21 -8.94 -44.74
N LEU A 6 -46.81 -9.50 -43.60
CA LEU A 6 -47.68 -10.38 -42.81
C LEU A 6 -47.44 -10.16 -41.30
N GLU A 7 -48.41 -9.49 -40.67
CA GLU A 7 -48.66 -9.45 -39.23
C GLU A 7 -49.11 -10.83 -38.72
N THR A 8 -48.95 -11.12 -37.42
CA THR A 8 -50.03 -11.68 -36.58
C THR A 8 -49.71 -11.47 -35.09
N THR A 9 -50.37 -10.45 -34.51
CA THR A 9 -51.26 -10.47 -33.33
C THR A 9 -50.89 -11.22 -32.04
N ILE A 10 -50.79 -10.45 -30.94
CA ILE A 10 -50.91 -10.84 -29.51
C ILE A 10 -52.40 -10.67 -29.07
N PRO A 11 -52.92 -11.45 -28.08
CA PRO A 11 -53.23 -10.88 -26.74
C PRO A 11 -53.00 -11.88 -25.58
N THR A 12 -52.33 -11.55 -24.46
CA THR A 12 -52.76 -10.89 -23.18
C THR A 12 -53.74 -11.66 -22.28
N GLU A 13 -53.44 -11.64 -20.96
CA GLU A 13 -54.24 -11.93 -19.74
C GLU A 13 -54.30 -13.39 -19.25
N SER A 14 -54.57 -13.71 -17.98
CA SER A 14 -54.19 -13.24 -16.63
C SER A 14 -54.81 -14.26 -15.62
N ASN A 15 -54.30 -14.27 -14.38
CA ASN A 15 -54.98 -14.68 -13.14
C ASN A 15 -55.11 -16.16 -12.68
N GLN A 16 -54.40 -16.42 -11.56
CA GLN A 16 -54.86 -16.90 -10.24
C GLN A 16 -55.90 -18.04 -10.13
N ASN A 17 -55.57 -19.11 -9.37
CA ASN A 17 -56.19 -19.38 -8.05
C ASN A 17 -55.70 -20.66 -7.33
N THR A 18 -55.28 -20.43 -6.08
CA THR A 18 -55.41 -21.21 -4.82
C THR A 18 -56.04 -22.61 -4.76
N SER A 19 -55.47 -23.47 -3.89
CA SER A 19 -56.21 -24.39 -2.98
C SER A 19 -55.26 -25.08 -1.96
N ARG A 20 -55.21 -24.65 -0.67
CA ARG A 20 -55.85 -25.22 0.55
C ARG A 20 -54.87 -25.91 1.54
N ASP A 21 -54.90 -25.37 2.77
CA ASP A 21 -54.28 -25.56 4.11
C ASP A 21 -54.43 -26.99 4.76
N PRO A 22 -54.06 -27.30 6.04
CA PRO A 22 -53.07 -26.77 7.02
C PRO A 22 -52.17 -27.87 7.66
N THR A 23 -51.15 -27.52 8.47
CA THR A 23 -50.88 -28.06 9.85
C THR A 23 -49.68 -27.34 10.50
N ASN A 24 -49.76 -27.13 11.82
CA ASN A 24 -49.31 -25.97 12.58
C ASN A 24 -47.90 -26.00 13.19
N ASN A 25 -47.16 -27.07 13.40
CA ASN A 25 -46.43 -27.16 14.68
C ASN A 25 -45.18 -26.23 14.88
N ASN A 26 -45.34 -25.23 15.74
CA ASN A 26 -44.32 -24.29 16.24
C ASN A 26 -43.08 -25.00 16.85
N THR A 27 -41.89 -24.77 16.28
CA THR A 27 -40.60 -25.02 16.95
C THR A 27 -39.80 -23.71 16.95
N ARG A 28 -39.65 -23.11 18.13
CA ARG A 28 -38.86 -21.89 18.34
C ARG A 28 -37.37 -22.26 18.22
N VAL A 29 -36.80 -22.08 17.03
CA VAL A 29 -35.34 -22.09 16.83
C VAL A 29 -34.81 -20.81 17.44
N PHE A 30 -34.06 -20.92 18.54
CA PHE A 30 -33.22 -19.82 19.01
C PHE A 30 -32.03 -19.71 18.06
N GLU A 31 -32.17 -18.89 17.01
CA GLU A 31 -31.02 -18.43 16.24
C GLU A 31 -30.15 -17.56 17.14
N SER A 32 -28.96 -18.07 17.44
CA SER A 32 -27.91 -17.26 18.06
C SER A 32 -27.42 -16.26 17.03
N VAL A 33 -27.91 -15.02 17.13
CA VAL A 33 -27.35 -13.89 16.39
C VAL A 33 -25.89 -13.72 16.84
N GLN A 34 -24.95 -14.19 16.02
CA GLN A 34 -23.54 -13.89 16.19
C GLN A 34 -23.34 -12.40 15.92
N VAL A 35 -23.00 -11.65 16.96
CA VAL A 35 -22.55 -10.26 16.82
C VAL A 35 -21.24 -10.29 16.07
N ILE A 36 -21.25 -9.93 14.79
CA ILE A 36 -20.03 -9.66 14.02
C ILE A 36 -19.43 -8.39 14.64
N PRO A 37 -18.24 -8.41 15.26
CA PRO A 37 -17.59 -7.17 15.62
C PRO A 37 -17.21 -6.48 14.31
N ASN A 38 -17.87 -5.37 14.00
CA ASN A 38 -17.43 -4.45 12.96
C ASN A 38 -16.19 -3.70 13.47
N ALA A 39 -15.09 -4.42 13.67
CA ALA A 39 -13.80 -3.83 13.89
C ALA A 39 -13.27 -3.42 12.52
N THR A 40 -13.48 -2.15 12.16
CA THR A 40 -12.71 -1.50 11.12
C THR A 40 -11.26 -1.45 11.59
N PHE A 41 -10.50 -2.52 11.29
CA PHE A 41 -9.04 -2.57 11.45
C PHE A 41 -8.33 -1.73 10.37
N ALA A 42 -8.96 -0.66 9.86
CA ALA A 42 -8.24 0.33 9.09
C ALA A 42 -7.34 1.08 10.07
N LYS A 43 -6.16 0.53 10.32
CA LYS A 43 -5.06 1.30 10.90
C LYS A 43 -4.93 2.54 10.02
N PRO A 44 -5.05 3.76 10.56
CA PRO A 44 -4.80 4.95 9.76
C PRO A 44 -3.38 4.81 9.17
N PHE A 45 -3.23 5.20 7.90
CA PHE A 45 -1.94 5.14 7.22
C PHE A 45 -0.87 5.79 8.08
N PRO A 46 0.34 5.21 8.14
CA PRO A 46 1.41 5.77 8.94
C PRO A 46 1.71 7.20 8.47
N ASP A 47 1.65 8.12 9.43
CA ASP A 47 1.87 9.54 9.21
C ASP A 47 3.36 9.78 8.97
N ILE A 48 3.70 10.29 7.79
CA ILE A 48 5.07 10.62 7.39
C ILE A 48 5.69 11.60 8.39
N SER A 49 4.91 12.50 9.01
CA SER A 49 5.42 13.47 9.97
C SER A 49 5.94 12.85 11.26
N LYS A 50 5.72 11.54 11.47
CA LYS A 50 6.23 10.79 12.62
C LYS A 50 7.55 10.09 12.33
N ILE A 51 8.02 10.11 11.09
CA ILE A 51 9.34 9.60 10.74
C ILE A 51 10.36 10.61 11.29
N GLU A 52 11.32 10.12 12.07
CA GLU A 52 12.40 10.96 12.57
C GLU A 52 13.25 11.49 11.41
N VAL A 53 13.73 12.72 11.54
CA VAL A 53 14.61 13.33 10.53
C VAL A 53 15.96 12.61 10.54
N PHE A 54 16.44 12.20 9.37
CA PHE A 54 17.77 11.63 9.22
C PHE A 54 18.84 12.71 9.17
N ASP A 55 19.76 12.64 10.12
CA ASP A 55 20.89 13.54 10.31
C ASP A 55 22.25 12.81 10.22
N GLY A 56 22.27 11.59 9.70
CA GLY A 56 23.48 10.78 9.56
C GLY A 56 23.67 9.73 10.66
N GLU A 57 22.79 9.69 11.66
CA GLU A 57 22.77 8.65 12.69
C GLU A 57 21.60 7.68 12.54
N ASN A 58 21.73 6.50 13.16
CA ASN A 58 20.67 5.48 13.24
C ASN A 58 20.05 5.11 11.87
N PHE A 59 20.87 5.06 10.81
CA PHE A 59 20.41 4.88 9.44
C PHE A 59 19.45 3.69 9.29
N LYS A 60 19.77 2.53 9.90
CA LYS A 60 18.91 1.35 9.84
C LYS A 60 17.50 1.61 10.39
N ARG A 61 17.38 2.34 11.51
CA ARG A 61 16.08 2.66 12.10
C ARG A 61 15.29 3.61 11.20
N TRP A 62 15.92 4.68 10.72
CA TRP A 62 15.29 5.62 9.79
C TRP A 62 14.83 4.91 8.51
N GLN A 63 15.71 4.08 7.93
CA GLN A 63 15.48 3.33 6.71
C GLN A 63 14.25 2.42 6.83
N GLU A 64 14.17 1.61 7.89
CA GLU A 64 13.02 0.72 8.14
C GLU A 64 11.72 1.52 8.30
N CYS A 65 11.73 2.67 8.98
CA CYS A 65 10.55 3.53 9.10
C CYS A 65 10.10 4.08 7.73
N VAL A 66 11.02 4.59 6.91
CA VAL A 66 10.70 5.08 5.56
C VAL A 66 10.17 3.96 4.68
N TYR A 67 10.83 2.81 4.67
CA TYR A 67 10.42 1.65 3.88
C TYR A 67 9.01 1.19 4.28
N PHE A 68 8.75 1.04 5.59
CA PHE A 68 7.45 0.63 6.11
C PHE A 68 6.33 1.57 5.65
N VAL A 69 6.54 2.88 5.70
CA VAL A 69 5.54 3.85 5.21
C VAL A 69 5.29 3.66 3.72
N LEU A 70 6.33 3.51 2.91
CA LEU A 70 6.18 3.34 1.46
C LEU A 70 5.53 2.00 1.07
N ASP A 71 5.81 0.93 1.83
CA ASP A 71 5.21 -0.38 1.65
C ASP A 71 3.70 -0.35 1.98
N MET A 72 3.33 0.34 3.06
CA MET A 72 1.92 0.59 3.41
C MET A 72 1.16 1.39 2.32
N HIS A 73 1.86 2.20 1.53
CA HIS A 73 1.31 2.91 0.37
C HIS A 73 1.37 2.11 -0.94
N GLY A 74 1.98 0.92 -0.94
CA GLY A 74 2.11 0.06 -2.12
C GLY A 74 3.09 0.59 -3.18
N VAL A 75 4.02 1.47 -2.80
CA VAL A 75 4.97 2.12 -3.73
C VAL A 75 6.43 1.74 -3.49
N ALA A 76 6.72 0.92 -2.47
CA ALA A 76 8.08 0.52 -2.09
C ALA A 76 8.89 -0.12 -3.24
N PHE A 77 8.22 -0.75 -4.23
CA PHE A 77 8.88 -1.30 -5.41
C PHE A 77 9.72 -0.26 -6.18
N ALA A 78 9.34 1.02 -6.15
CA ALA A 78 10.11 2.09 -6.81
C ALA A 78 11.43 2.44 -6.10
N LEU A 79 11.72 1.84 -4.93
CA LEU A 79 13.02 1.91 -4.28
C LEU A 79 14.01 0.87 -4.83
N THR A 80 13.51 -0.21 -5.42
CA THR A 80 14.34 -1.37 -5.82
C THR A 80 14.29 -1.65 -7.31
N GLU A 81 13.22 -1.24 -7.99
CA GLU A 81 12.96 -1.55 -9.39
C GLU A 81 13.07 -0.29 -10.26
N SER A 82 13.84 -0.42 -11.34
CA SER A 82 13.86 0.56 -12.43
C SER A 82 12.72 0.29 -13.42
N LEU A 83 12.28 1.33 -14.13
CA LEU A 83 11.25 1.19 -15.15
C LEU A 83 11.70 0.21 -16.26
N SER A 84 10.86 -0.79 -16.57
CA SER A 84 11.14 -1.74 -17.64
C SER A 84 11.14 -1.05 -19.01
N PRO A 85 12.09 -1.37 -19.92
CA PRO A 85 12.08 -0.88 -21.30
C PRO A 85 10.84 -1.31 -22.11
N THR A 86 10.16 -2.37 -21.68
CA THR A 86 8.97 -2.93 -22.34
C THR A 86 7.67 -2.62 -21.57
N ALA A 87 7.72 -1.68 -20.62
CA ALA A 87 6.54 -1.28 -19.85
C ALA A 87 5.44 -0.69 -20.74
N SER A 88 4.20 -1.07 -20.47
CA SER A 88 3.02 -0.40 -21.02
C SER A 88 2.88 1.02 -20.46
N GLU A 89 2.16 1.89 -21.17
CA GLU A 89 1.89 3.28 -20.73
C GLU A 89 1.34 3.35 -19.29
N LYS A 90 0.39 2.47 -18.95
CA LYS A 90 -0.16 2.38 -17.59
C LYS A 90 0.91 2.03 -16.56
N GLN A 91 1.83 1.13 -16.87
CA GLN A 91 2.92 0.77 -15.95
C GLN A 91 3.90 1.94 -15.79
N ILE A 92 4.17 2.68 -16.86
CA ILE A 92 4.99 3.89 -16.82
C ILE A 92 4.36 4.94 -15.90
N GLU A 93 3.07 5.21 -16.04
CA GLU A 93 2.34 6.16 -15.18
C GLU A 93 2.36 5.73 -13.70
N CYS A 94 2.09 4.45 -13.42
CA CYS A 94 2.16 3.89 -12.07
C CYS A 94 3.57 4.03 -11.48
N TRP A 95 4.61 3.73 -12.25
CA TRP A 95 6.00 3.87 -11.80
C TRP A 95 6.37 5.33 -11.55
N ILE A 96 5.98 6.26 -12.43
CA ILE A 96 6.21 7.71 -12.24
C ILE A 96 5.55 8.18 -10.94
N HIS A 97 4.32 7.74 -10.66
CA HIS A 97 3.64 8.06 -9.43
C HIS A 97 4.38 7.50 -8.20
N ALA A 98 4.72 6.21 -8.21
CA ALA A 98 5.44 5.56 -7.13
C ALA A 98 6.80 6.22 -6.88
N ASN A 99 7.58 6.48 -7.93
CA ASN A 99 8.86 7.19 -7.86
C ASN A 99 8.71 8.58 -7.23
N LYS A 100 7.68 9.35 -7.62
CA LYS A 100 7.40 10.68 -7.03
C LYS A 100 7.10 10.58 -5.53
N VAL A 101 6.25 9.62 -5.13
CA VAL A 101 5.91 9.41 -3.71
C VAL A 101 7.15 9.00 -2.92
N CYS A 102 7.90 8.00 -3.37
CA CYS A 102 9.12 7.55 -2.72
C CYS A 102 10.14 8.68 -2.58
N ARG A 103 10.40 9.43 -3.64
CA ARG A 103 11.32 10.58 -3.59
C ARG A 103 10.86 11.64 -2.60
N HIS A 104 9.58 12.02 -2.62
CA HIS A 104 9.07 13.03 -1.72
C HIS A 104 9.18 12.59 -0.26
N THR A 105 8.81 11.35 0.05
CA THR A 105 8.91 10.79 1.40
C THR A 105 10.37 10.78 1.87
N ILE A 106 11.31 10.25 1.07
CA ILE A 106 12.73 10.24 1.43
C ILE A 106 13.20 11.66 1.72
N ILE A 107 13.03 12.58 0.77
CA ILE A 107 13.52 13.97 0.88
C ILE A 107 12.90 14.69 2.08
N SER A 108 11.61 14.46 2.38
CA SER A 108 10.89 15.10 3.49
C SER A 108 11.38 14.67 4.87
N THR A 109 12.08 13.53 4.97
CA THR A 109 12.59 12.98 6.23
C THR A 109 14.10 13.15 6.36
N LEU A 110 14.73 13.98 5.51
CA LEU A 110 16.15 14.34 5.61
C LEU A 110 16.35 15.67 6.34
N SER A 111 17.47 15.80 7.05
CA SER A 111 17.93 17.11 7.51
C SER A 111 18.34 17.98 6.32
N ASN A 112 18.42 19.30 6.52
CA ASN A 112 18.79 20.23 5.45
C ASN A 112 20.15 19.89 4.80
N GLU A 113 21.12 19.39 5.57
CA GLU A 113 22.44 18.99 5.06
C GLU A 113 22.34 17.85 4.02
N PHE A 114 21.44 16.89 4.25
CA PHE A 114 21.23 15.77 3.32
C PHE A 114 20.22 16.11 2.22
N PHE A 115 19.26 16.99 2.49
CA PHE A 115 18.28 17.45 1.50
C PHE A 115 18.97 17.96 0.24
N ASP A 116 19.94 18.88 0.38
CA ASP A 116 20.62 19.49 -0.76
C ASP A 116 21.44 18.48 -1.58
N VAL A 117 21.95 17.44 -0.92
CA VAL A 117 22.71 16.35 -1.55
C VAL A 117 21.78 15.44 -2.35
N TYR A 118 20.62 15.08 -1.79
CA TYR A 118 19.77 14.04 -2.35
C TYR A 118 18.58 14.55 -3.20
N CYS A 119 18.15 15.81 -3.05
CA CYS A 119 17.06 16.39 -3.82
C CYS A 119 17.27 16.39 -5.36
N PRO A 120 18.49 16.58 -5.90
CA PRO A 120 18.71 16.60 -7.35
C PRO A 120 18.40 15.28 -8.06
N TYR A 121 18.57 14.13 -7.38
CA TYR A 121 18.33 12.79 -7.92
C TYR A 121 16.90 12.63 -8.41
N LYS A 122 16.72 12.01 -9.59
CA LYS A 122 15.41 11.89 -10.26
C LYS A 122 14.72 10.55 -10.01
N GLU A 123 15.47 9.56 -9.55
CA GLU A 123 14.96 8.24 -9.21
C GLU A 123 15.12 7.98 -7.71
N SER A 124 14.03 7.56 -7.05
CA SER A 124 14.07 7.18 -5.64
C SER A 124 15.04 6.03 -5.40
N LYS A 125 15.10 5.07 -6.33
CA LYS A 125 16.04 3.95 -6.29
C LYS A 125 17.49 4.42 -6.22
N GLU A 126 17.87 5.38 -7.06
CA GLU A 126 19.24 5.90 -7.06
C GLU A 126 19.59 6.59 -5.73
N THR A 127 18.70 7.40 -5.17
CA THR A 127 18.87 7.97 -3.83
C THR A 127 19.00 6.89 -2.77
N TRP A 128 18.09 5.90 -2.79
CA TRP A 128 18.03 4.81 -1.82
C TRP A 128 19.30 3.94 -1.83
N ASP A 129 19.74 3.50 -3.01
CA ASP A 129 20.94 2.68 -3.20
C ASP A 129 22.21 3.42 -2.72
N ASN A 130 22.32 4.72 -3.04
CA ASN A 130 23.46 5.53 -2.58
C ASN A 130 23.49 5.70 -1.06
N MET A 131 22.33 5.87 -0.42
CA MET A 131 22.24 5.94 1.04
C MET A 131 22.62 4.61 1.70
N ILE A 132 22.11 3.48 1.18
CA ILE A 132 22.49 2.14 1.66
C ILE A 132 24.01 1.97 1.58
N LEU A 133 24.59 2.24 0.41
CA LEU A 133 26.02 2.06 0.16
C LEU A 133 26.87 2.86 1.17
N LYS A 134 26.47 4.10 1.44
CA LYS A 134 27.20 4.99 2.35
C LYS A 134 27.04 4.60 3.82
N TYR A 135 25.80 4.40 4.28
CA TYR A 135 25.50 4.35 5.71
C TYR A 135 25.40 2.93 6.29
N THR A 136 25.23 1.89 5.47
CA THR A 136 25.27 0.51 5.98
C THR A 136 26.67 0.13 6.48
N GLY A 137 27.74 0.59 5.82
CA GLY A 137 29.12 0.34 6.28
C GLY A 137 29.48 1.11 7.56
N GLU A 138 29.05 2.37 7.65
CA GLU A 138 29.33 3.25 8.79
C GLU A 138 28.58 2.80 10.07
N ASP A 139 27.32 2.40 9.95
CA ASP A 139 26.49 2.02 11.10
C ASP A 139 26.97 0.71 11.74
N VAL A 140 27.38 -0.28 10.93
CA VAL A 140 27.99 -1.53 11.43
C VAL A 140 29.28 -1.25 12.21
N GLY A 141 30.10 -0.31 11.74
CA GLY A 141 31.32 0.11 12.44
C GLY A 141 31.03 0.76 13.80
N LYS A 142 30.07 1.70 13.84
CA LYS A 142 29.64 2.39 15.07
C LYS A 142 29.03 1.40 16.09
N GLN A 143 28.13 0.51 15.65
CA GLN A 143 27.52 -0.49 16.53
C GLN A 143 28.55 -1.45 17.11
N LYS A 144 29.49 -1.93 16.29
CA LYS A 144 30.58 -2.81 16.76
C LYS A 144 31.43 -2.12 17.83
N PHE A 145 31.78 -0.85 17.64
CA PHE A 145 32.55 -0.09 18.62
C PHE A 145 31.80 0.11 19.95
N ILE A 146 30.49 0.35 19.88
CA ILE A 146 29.64 0.44 21.07
C ILE A 146 29.64 -0.90 21.81
N ILE A 147 29.41 -2.02 21.12
CA ILE A 147 29.41 -3.36 21.72
C ILE A 147 30.78 -3.69 22.34
N GLU A 148 31.88 -3.42 21.64
CA GLU A 148 33.24 -3.64 22.17
C GLU A 148 33.52 -2.82 23.42
N LYS A 149 33.05 -1.56 23.50
CA LYS A 149 33.20 -0.75 24.73
C LYS A 149 32.38 -1.28 25.91
N PHE A 150 31.18 -1.77 25.66
CA PHE A 150 30.30 -2.26 26.73
C PHE A 150 30.65 -3.69 27.18
N TYR A 151 31.22 -4.52 26.30
CA TYR A 151 31.46 -5.94 26.57
C TYR A 151 32.94 -6.36 26.57
N GLY A 152 33.85 -5.58 25.98
CA GLY A 152 35.29 -5.88 25.87
C GLY A 152 36.17 -5.28 26.97
N GLY A 153 35.59 -4.56 27.93
CA GLY A 153 36.30 -3.97 29.08
C GLY A 153 36.31 -4.82 30.36
N ARG A 154 36.16 -6.15 30.26
CA ARG A 154 36.23 -7.06 31.42
C ARG A 154 37.36 -8.06 31.29
#